data_AF-A0A382UNI5-F1
#
_entry.id   AF-A0A382UNI5-F1
#
_cell.length_a   1.000
_cell.length_b   1.000
_cell.length_c   1.000
_cell.angle_alpha   90.00
_cell.angle_beta   90.00
_cell.angle_gamma   90.00
#
_symmetry.space_group_name_H-M   'P 1'
#
loop_
_entity.id
_entity.type
_entity.pdbx_description
1 polymer ?
#
loop_
_entity_poly.entity_id
_entity_poly.type
_entity_poly.pdbx_seq_one_letter_code
_entity_poly.pdbx_strand_id
1 'polypeptide(L)'
;MEREKEMIDYIAAHNGGIKMFADGTNLKGWGKTAEAIAYTCKTAGLAHTVMGASSMDFSSEYGFEKDGDALLLWDDAIAIYNWEVNGVAG
;
A
#
# COMPACT_ATOMS: atom_id res chain seq x y z
N MET A 1 -6.21 -7.81 18.11
CA MET A 1 -6.53 -6.41 18.47
C MET A 1 -5.29 -5.59 18.78
N GLU A 2 -4.35 -5.97 19.65
CA GLU A 2 -3.11 -5.17 19.83
C GLU A 2 -2.14 -5.23 18.64
N ARG A 3 -1.98 -6.39 17.98
CA ARG A 3 -1.06 -6.53 16.84
C ARG A 3 -1.51 -5.82 15.55
N GLU A 4 -2.79 -5.50 15.42
CA GLU A 4 -3.33 -4.92 14.18
C GLU A 4 -2.99 -3.44 14.05
N LYS A 5 -2.88 -2.73 15.17
CA LYS A 5 -2.42 -1.32 15.22
C LYS A 5 -0.98 -1.13 14.74
N GLU A 6 -0.20 -2.20 14.65
CA GLU A 6 1.19 -2.17 14.17
C GLU A 6 1.29 -2.51 12.67
N MET A 7 0.21 -3.01 12.07
CA MET A 7 0.11 -3.42 10.68
C MET A 7 -0.33 -2.27 9.78
N ILE A 8 -0.05 -2.38 8.50
CA ILE A 8 -0.43 -1.36 7.53
C ILE A 8 -1.96 -1.30 7.41
N ASP A 9 -2.52 -0.14 7.73
CA ASP A 9 -3.96 0.16 7.70
C ASP A 9 -4.29 1.43 6.89
N TYR A 10 -3.27 2.15 6.42
CA TYR A 10 -3.45 3.36 5.63
C TYR A 10 -2.37 3.53 4.57
N ILE A 11 -2.78 3.99 3.37
CA ILE A 11 -1.88 4.25 2.24
C ILE A 11 -2.13 5.63 1.63
N ALA A 12 -1.06 6.25 1.14
CA ALA A 12 -1.12 7.54 0.46
C ALA A 12 -0.10 7.63 -0.68
N ALA A 13 -0.52 8.19 -1.82
CA ALA A 13 0.38 8.49 -2.93
C ALA A 13 1.38 9.60 -2.55
N HIS A 14 2.63 9.44 -2.97
CA HIS A 14 3.70 10.40 -2.74
C HIS A 14 4.86 10.20 -3.72
N ASN A 15 5.20 11.24 -4.49
CA ASN A 15 6.33 11.29 -5.42
C ASN A 15 6.40 10.11 -6.41
N GLY A 16 5.26 9.67 -6.94
CA GLY A 16 5.15 8.53 -7.86
C GLY A 16 5.31 7.16 -7.19
N GLY A 17 5.09 7.07 -5.88
CA GLY A 17 5.06 5.83 -5.11
C GLY A 17 4.01 5.89 -4.00
N ILE A 18 3.92 4.85 -3.18
CA ILE A 18 2.93 4.73 -2.10
C ILE A 18 3.65 4.71 -0.75
N LYS A 19 3.27 5.61 0.17
CA LYS A 19 3.60 5.53 1.59
C LYS A 19 2.59 4.63 2.28
N MET A 20 3.07 3.76 3.16
CA MET A 20 2.28 2.79 3.92
C MET A 20 2.43 3.07 5.41
N PHE A 21 1.33 3.14 6.13
CA PHE A 21 1.28 3.52 7.54
C PHE A 21 0.49 2.50 8.36
N ALA A 22 0.83 2.40 9.64
CA ALA A 22 0.03 1.77 10.67
C ALA A 22 -0.58 2.85 11.59
N ASP A 23 -1.75 2.57 12.19
CA ASP A 23 -2.49 3.51 13.04
C ASP A 23 -2.65 4.90 12.37
N GLY A 24 -2.84 4.89 11.04
CA GLY A 24 -2.99 6.07 10.18
C GLY A 24 -1.78 7.01 10.06
N THR A 25 -0.77 6.92 10.93
CA THR A 25 0.31 7.92 11.03
C THR A 25 1.71 7.35 11.19
N ASN A 26 1.84 6.10 11.64
CA ASN A 26 3.14 5.45 11.85
C ASN A 26 3.68 4.90 10.51
N LEU A 27 4.60 5.62 9.88
CA LEU A 27 5.16 5.24 8.57
C LEU A 27 5.92 3.91 8.65
N LYS A 28 5.46 2.90 7.92
CA LYS A 28 6.09 1.57 7.82
C LYS A 28 7.02 1.45 6.61
N GLY A 29 6.76 2.21 5.54
CA GLY A 29 7.63 2.24 4.38
C GLY A 29 7.08 3.06 3.22
N TRP A 30 7.85 3.11 2.14
CA TRP A 30 7.48 3.74 0.88
C TRP A 30 8.09 2.97 -0.29
N GLY A 31 7.32 2.77 -1.36
CA GLY A 31 7.77 2.02 -2.54
C GLY A 31 7.22 2.60 -3.85
N LYS A 32 7.99 2.45 -4.93
CA LYS A 32 7.62 2.85 -6.30
C LYS A 32 7.28 1.69 -7.22
N THR A 33 7.44 0.46 -6.74
CA THR A 33 7.14 -0.75 -7.51
C THR A 33 6.26 -1.65 -6.68
N ALA A 34 5.48 -2.49 -7.36
CA ALA A 34 4.56 -3.42 -6.73
C ALA A 34 5.30 -4.38 -5.79
N GLU A 35 6.49 -4.85 -6.17
CA GLU A 35 7.33 -5.75 -5.37
C GLU A 35 7.82 -5.09 -4.08
N ALA A 36 8.24 -3.82 -4.13
CA ALA A 36 8.71 -3.11 -2.95
C ALA A 36 7.57 -2.85 -1.95
N ILE A 37 6.37 -2.55 -2.46
CA ILE A 37 5.16 -2.37 -1.65
C ILE A 37 4.76 -3.71 -1.02
N ALA A 38 4.67 -4.77 -1.82
CA ALA A 38 4.34 -6.12 -1.35
C ALA A 38 5.34 -6.63 -0.29
N TYR A 39 6.63 -6.38 -0.49
CA TYR A 39 7.67 -6.68 0.49
C TYR A 39 7.45 -5.94 1.81
N THR A 40 7.06 -4.66 1.74
CA THR A 40 6.73 -3.87 2.94
C THR A 40 5.51 -4.45 3.66
N CYS A 41 4.44 -4.81 2.94
CA CYS A 41 3.27 -5.48 3.50
C CYS A 41 3.63 -6.81 4.18
N LYS A 42 4.52 -7.60 3.58
CA LYS A 42 4.98 -8.89 4.13
C LYS A 42 5.79 -8.73 5.42
N THR A 43 6.60 -7.68 5.51
CA THR A 43 7.51 -7.44 6.64
C THR A 43 6.84 -6.68 7.78
N ALA A 44 5.97 -5.73 7.47
CA ALA A 44 5.25 -4.92 8.45
C ALA A 44 3.90 -5.55 8.89
N GLY A 45 3.34 -6.45 8.07
CA GLY A 45 1.99 -6.96 8.20
C GLY A 45 0.95 -6.03 7.56
N LEU A 46 -0.17 -6.62 7.15
CA LEU A 46 -1.29 -5.95 6.49
C LEU A 46 -2.56 -6.15 7.32
N ALA A 47 -3.24 -5.06 7.68
CA ALA A 47 -4.50 -5.11 8.41
C ALA A 47 -5.62 -5.69 7.53
N HIS A 48 -6.72 -6.12 8.16
CA HIS A 48 -7.88 -6.65 7.41
C HIS A 48 -8.47 -5.61 6.45
N THR A 49 -8.42 -4.33 6.84
CA THR A 49 -8.91 -3.22 6.03
C THR A 49 -7.81 -2.17 5.94
N VAL A 50 -7.50 -1.75 4.72
CA VAL A 50 -6.55 -0.70 4.43
C VAL A 50 -7.30 0.48 3.81
N MET A 51 -7.16 1.64 4.43
CA MET A 51 -7.80 2.88 4.01
C MET A 51 -6.89 3.63 3.04
N GLY A 52 -7.45 4.12 1.93
CA GLY A 52 -6.74 4.97 0.98
C GLY A 52 -6.95 6.46 1.28
N ALA A 53 -5.89 7.25 1.20
CA ALA A 53 -5.97 8.70 1.13
C ALA A 53 -6.61 9.15 -0.20
N SER A 54 -7.19 10.35 -0.25
CA SER A 54 -7.65 10.95 -1.51
C SER A 54 -6.52 11.14 -2.54
N SER A 55 -5.26 11.19 -2.09
CA SER A 55 -4.11 11.24 -3.00
C SER A 55 -3.95 9.97 -3.84
N MET A 56 -4.55 8.85 -3.43
CA MET A 56 -4.60 7.63 -4.24
C MET A 56 -5.47 7.82 -5.49
N ASP A 57 -6.60 8.52 -5.34
CA ASP A 57 -7.51 8.84 -6.45
C ASP A 57 -6.91 9.93 -7.36
N PHE A 58 -6.44 11.04 -6.76
CA PHE A 58 -5.85 12.18 -7.48
C PHE A 58 -4.34 12.02 -7.68
N SER A 59 -3.87 10.82 -8.01
CA SER A 59 -2.46 10.46 -7.97
C SER A 59 -1.56 11.24 -8.93
N SER A 60 -2.10 11.85 -9.99
CA SER A 60 -1.32 12.70 -10.88
C SER A 60 -0.73 13.92 -10.18
N GLU A 61 -1.42 14.46 -9.16
CA GLU A 61 -0.92 15.56 -8.32
C GLU A 61 0.24 15.14 -7.42
N TYR A 62 0.47 13.83 -7.27
CA TYR A 62 1.47 13.23 -6.38
C TYR A 62 2.58 12.50 -7.13
N GLY A 63 2.78 12.83 -8.41
CA GLY A 63 3.92 12.36 -9.22
C GLY A 63 3.69 11.03 -9.93
N PHE A 64 2.45 10.55 -10.00
CA PHE A 64 2.05 9.54 -10.99
C PHE A 64 1.68 10.21 -12.32
N GLU A 65 1.53 9.42 -13.38
CA GLU A 65 1.20 9.96 -14.71
C GLU A 65 -0.28 10.37 -14.78
N LYS A 66 -1.16 9.57 -14.18
CA LYS A 66 -2.62 9.76 -14.21
C LYS A 66 -3.23 9.59 -12.83
N ASP A 67 -4.45 10.12 -12.71
CA ASP A 67 -5.32 9.83 -11.57
C ASP A 67 -5.72 8.34 -11.60
N GLY A 68 -5.69 7.71 -10.42
CA GLY A 68 -5.92 6.28 -10.24
C GLY A 68 -4.70 5.38 -10.46
N ASP A 69 -3.59 5.86 -11.03
CA ASP A 69 -2.38 5.02 -11.22
C ASP A 69 -1.81 4.51 -9.90
N ALA A 70 -1.96 5.26 -8.80
CA ALA A 70 -1.56 4.78 -7.48
C ALA A 70 -2.42 3.60 -7.00
N LEU A 71 -3.72 3.56 -7.36
CA LEU A 71 -4.59 2.42 -7.03
C LEU A 71 -4.18 1.18 -7.83
N LEU A 72 -3.86 1.35 -9.12
CA LEU A 72 -3.36 0.24 -9.95
C LEU A 72 -2.07 -0.35 -9.38
N LEU A 73 -1.12 0.50 -8.98
CA LEU A 73 0.12 0.06 -8.34
C LEU A 73 -0.13 -0.67 -7.01
N TRP A 74 -1.13 -0.25 -6.24
CA TRP A 74 -1.53 -0.92 -5.01
C TRP A 74 -2.14 -2.30 -5.30
N ASP A 75 -3.05 -2.40 -6.27
CA ASP A 75 -3.69 -3.66 -6.67
C ASP A 75 -2.65 -4.68 -7.15
N ASP A 76 -1.67 -4.25 -7.97
CA ASP A 76 -0.55 -5.09 -8.40
C ASP A 76 0.28 -5.59 -7.20
N ALA A 77 0.54 -4.72 -6.20
CA ALA A 77 1.26 -5.10 -4.99
C ALA A 77 0.49 -6.11 -4.14
N ILE A 78 -0.83 -5.95 -4.02
CA ILE A 78 -1.69 -6.87 -3.27
C ILE A 78 -1.80 -8.23 -3.97
N ALA A 79 -1.82 -8.27 -5.30
CA ALA A 79 -1.75 -9.51 -6.06
C ALA A 79 -0.46 -10.30 -5.74
N ILE A 80 0.70 -9.63 -5.73
CA ILE A 80 1.98 -10.24 -5.33
C ILE A 80 1.93 -10.72 -3.88
N TYR A 81 1.49 -9.87 -2.96
CA TYR A 81 1.39 -10.22 -1.54
C TYR A 81 0.50 -11.45 -1.30
N ASN A 82 -0.69 -11.49 -1.91
CA ASN A 82 -1.63 -12.60 -1.77
C ASN A 82 -1.07 -13.90 -2.35
N TRP A 83 -0.39 -13.84 -3.48
CA TRP A 83 0.30 -14.99 -4.04
C TRP A 83 1.38 -15.51 -3.08
N GLU A 84 2.24 -14.63 -2.59
CA GLU A 84 3.38 -15.01 -1.74
C GLU A 84 3.01 -15.45 -0.32
N VAL A 85 1.96 -14.87 0.27
CA VAL A 85 1.58 -15.11 1.67
C VAL A 85 0.44 -16.11 1.79
N ASN A 86 -0.56 -16.03 0.90
CA ASN A 86 -1.78 -16.82 0.99
C ASN A 86 -1.83 -17.97 -0.03
N GLY A 87 -0.97 -17.96 -1.05
CA GLY A 87 -1.02 -18.94 -2.14
C GLY A 87 -2.26 -18.83 -3.03
N VAL A 88 -2.88 -17.64 -3.07
CA VAL A 88 -4.08 -17.34 -3.88
C VAL A 88 -3.76 -16.17 -4.82
N ALA A 89 -4.02 -16.34 -6.12
CA ALA A 89 -3.99 -15.22 -7.06
C ALA A 89 -5.27 -14.38 -6.90
N GLY A 90 -5.11 -13.06 -6.81
CA GLY A 90 -6.21 -12.09 -6.70
C GLY A 90 -7.08 -12.01 -7.95
#